data_AF-A0A4P1QU16-F1
#
_entry.id   AF-A0A4P1QU16-F1
#
_cell.length_a   1.000
_cell.length_b   1.000
_cell.length_c   1.000
_cell.angle_alpha   90.00
_cell.angle_beta   90.00
_cell.angle_gamma   90.00
#
_symmetry.space_group_name_H-M   'P 1'
#
loop_
_entity.id
_entity.type
_entity.pdbx_description
1 polymer ?
#
loop_
_entity_poly.entity_id
_entity_poly.type
_entity_poly.pdbx_seq_one_letter_code
_entity_poly.pdbx_strand_id
1 'polypeptide(L)' 'MNEQEEDLIRRMYGLVGDRWDLIAGRIPGRKAEEIERFWIMRHEYVFSVRRN' A
#
# COMPACT_ATOMS: atom_id res chain seq x y z
N MET A 1 10.88 -1.40 -1.35
CA MET A 1 10.42 -0.59 -0.22
C MET A 1 11.46 -0.63 0.88
N ASN A 2 11.79 0.51 1.47
CA ASN A 2 12.42 0.57 2.79
C ASN A 2 11.35 0.31 3.87
N GLU A 3 11.75 -0.15 5.06
CA GLU A 3 10.85 -0.39 6.20
C GLU A 3 10.05 0.86 6.56
N GLN A 4 10.67 2.04 6.47
CA GLN A 4 10.01 3.33 6.71
C GLN A 4 8.90 3.64 5.70
N GLU A 5 9.10 3.28 4.42
CA GLU A 5 8.08 3.47 3.38
C GLU A 5 6.92 2.50 3.63
N GLU A 6 7.21 1.25 3.97
CA GLU A 6 6.21 0.23 4.29
C GLU A 6 5.37 0.61 5.52
N ASP A 7 6.00 1.11 6.59
CA ASP A 7 5.30 1.59 7.78
C ASP A 7 4.38 2.78 7.49
N LEU A 8 4.83 3.71 6.64
CA LEU A 8 4.01 4.83 6.21
C LEU A 8 2.82 4.36 5.38
N ILE A 9 3.03 3.45 4.43
CA ILE A 9 1.97 2.87 3.60
C ILE A 9 0.95 2.15 4.48
N ARG A 10 1.41 1.34 5.45
CA ARG A 10 0.53 0.61 6.36
C ARG A 10 -0.32 1.57 7.21
N ARG A 11 0.28 2.62 7.77
CA ARG A 11 -0.45 3.64 8.55
C ARG A 11 -1.44 4.41 7.69
N MET A 12 -1.03 4.84 6.50
CA MET A 12 -1.88 5.60 5.60
C MET A 12 -3.02 4.74 5.06
N TYR A 13 -2.77 3.49 4.70
CA TYR A 13 -3.82 2.55 4.27
C TYR A 13 -4.85 2.32 5.39
N GLY A 14 -4.43 2.26 6.65
CA GLY A 14 -5.36 2.21 7.79
C GLY A 14 -6.21 3.49 7.96
N LEU A 15 -5.75 4.64 7.48
CA LEU A 15 -6.43 5.93 7.60
C LEU A 15 -7.33 6.26 6.40
N VAL A 16 -6.83 6.03 5.19
CA VAL A 16 -7.48 6.43 3.94
C VAL A 16 -7.84 5.25 3.03
N GLY A 17 -7.52 4.02 3.41
CA GLY A 17 -7.77 2.83 2.59
C GLY A 17 -6.86 2.77 1.35
N ASP A 18 -7.44 2.30 0.25
CA ASP A 18 -6.83 2.11 -1.07
C ASP A 18 -6.62 3.42 -1.85
N ARG A 19 -6.59 4.57 -1.17
CA ARG A 19 -6.36 5.90 -1.76
C ARG A 19 -4.87 6.12 -2.07
N TRP A 20 -4.31 5.31 -2.96
CA TRP A 20 -2.88 5.26 -3.26
C TRP A 20 -2.28 6.60 -3.70
N ASP A 21 -3.03 7.43 -4.42
CA ASP A 21 -2.57 8.79 -4.82
C ASP A 21 -2.24 9.66 -3.61
N LEU A 22 -3.02 9.57 -2.53
CA LEU A 22 -2.76 10.31 -1.29
C LEU A 22 -1.55 9.77 -0.54
N ILE A 23 -1.32 8.46 -0.62
CA ILE A 23 -0.19 7.79 0.02
C ILE A 23 1.11 8.11 -0.75
N ALA A 24 1.08 8.04 -2.08
CA ALA A 24 2.17 8.41 -2.97
C ALA A 24 2.57 9.88 -2.80
N GLY A 25 1.60 10.78 -2.60
CA GLY A 25 1.87 12.18 -2.30
C GLY A 25 2.68 12.42 -1.02
N ARG A 26 2.80 11.41 -0.14
CA ARG A 26 3.64 11.46 1.08
C ARG A 26 4.98 10.76 0.94
N ILE A 27 5.22 10.02 -0.13
CA ILE A 27 6.49 9.32 -0.39
C ILE A 27 7.12 9.91 -1.65
N PRO A 28 7.99 10.93 -1.52
CA PRO A 28 8.63 11.54 -2.67
C PRO A 28 9.43 10.48 -3.45
N GLY A 29 9.17 10.36 -4.74
CA GLY A 29 9.83 9.40 -5.62
C GLY A 29 9.11 8.04 -5.74
N ARG A 30 7.95 7.85 -5.12
CA ARG A 30 7.09 6.66 -5.35
C ARG A 30 5.85 7.02 -6.14
N LYS A 31 5.49 6.16 -7.09
CA LYS A 31 4.19 6.24 -7.77
C LYS A 31 3.13 5.47 -6.99
N ALA A 32 1.89 5.93 -7.07
CA ALA A 32 0.72 5.25 -6.51
C ALA A 32 0.63 3.79 -6.98
N GLU A 33 0.88 3.56 -8.27
CA GLU A 33 0.86 2.24 -8.92
C GLU A 33 1.87 1.26 -8.33
N GLU A 34 3.06 1.74 -7.97
CA GLU A 34 4.12 0.91 -7.36
C GLU A 34 3.76 0.52 -5.92
N ILE A 35 3.16 1.46 -5.18
CA ILE A 35 2.68 1.25 -3.81
C ILE A 35 1.53 0.25 -3.81
N GLU A 36 0.58 0.42 -4.72
CA GLU A 36 -0.55 -0.49 -4.93
C GLU A 36 -0.04 -1.91 -5.23
N ARG A 37 0.83 -2.07 -6.23
CA ARG A 37 1.41 -3.39 -6.55
C ARG A 37 2.16 -4.00 -5.38
N PHE A 38 2.91 -3.20 -4.63
CA PHE A 38 3.62 -3.68 -3.45
C PHE A 38 2.66 -4.18 -2.38
N TRP A 39 1.61 -3.41 -2.09
CA TRP A 39 0.59 -3.79 -1.11
C TRP A 39 -0.15 -5.05 -1.52
N ILE A 40 -0.57 -5.13 -2.79
CA ILE A 40 -1.23 -6.29 -3.37
C ILE A 40 -0.30 -7.52 -3.30
N MET A 41 0.94 -7.46 -3.78
CA MET A 41 1.85 -8.62 -3.69
C MET A 41 2.11 -9.08 -2.25
N ARG A 42 2.18 -8.14 -1.30
CA ARG A 42 2.58 -8.43 0.08
C ARG A 42 1.40 -8.82 0.98
N HIS A 43 0.19 -8.34 0.68
CA HIS A 43 -1.01 -8.52 1.53
C HIS A 43 -2.18 -9.23 0.83
N GLU A 44 -2.23 -9.30 -0.51
CA GLU A 44 -3.35 -9.94 -1.24
C GLU A 44 -3.34 -11.47 -1.13
N TYR A 45 -2.24 -12.11 -0.72
CA TYR A 45 -2.27 -13.54 -0.37
C TYR A 45 -3.24 -13.85 0.78
N VAL A 46 -3.60 -12.84 1.59
CA VAL A 46 -4.61 -12.96 2.66
C VAL A 46 -6.03 -12.69 2.14
N PHE A 47 -6.18 -11.89 1.08
CA PHE A 47 -7.48 -11.56 0.48
C PHE A 47 -7.96 -12.60 -0.54
N SER A 48 -7.05 -13.34 -1.19
CA SER A 48 -7.43 -14.45 -2.08
C SER A 48 -8.12 -15.61 -1.34
N VAL A 49 -7.91 -15.72 -0.02
CA VAL A 49 -8.52 -16.76 0.84
C VAL A 49 -9.94 -16.40 1.29
N ARG A 50 -10.43 -15.17 1.02
CA ARG A 50 -11.77 -14.70 1.44
C ARG A 50 -12.76 -14.46 0.29
N ARG A 51 -12.52 -15.02 -0.89
CA ARG A 51 -13.58 -15.23 -1.89
C ARG A 51 -13.94 -16.72 -1.91
N ASN A 52 -14.77 -17.13 -0.94
CA ASN A 52 -15.56 -18.37 -1.00
C ASN A 52 -17.04 -17.98 -1.01
#